data_AF-A0A728IRR2-F1
#
_entry.id   AF-A0A728IRR2-F1
#
_cell.length_a   1.000
_cell.length_b   1.000
_cell.length_c   1.000
_cell.angle_alpha   90.00
_cell.angle_beta   90.00
_cell.angle_gamma   90.00
#
_symmetry.space_group_name_H-M   'P 1'
#
loop_
_entity.id
_entity.type
_entity.pdbx_description
1 polymer ?
#
loop_
_entity_poly.entity_id
_entity_poly.type
_entity_poly.pdbx_seq_one_letter_code
_entity_poly.pdbx_strand_id
1 'polypeptide(L)'
;AGTTITNGTVKDTNNVIWRLPDSVVIGVDGTVTATAICSKSGAVAAPAGTITTINTPTRGWTSVTNPAAATVGAPAETDAELRIRQGQSVAIPSITPFEGVDGAIANIAGVTRHKLYENDTGKTDGNGLPPHSISAIVDGGDVTEIARTIRGNKGQGVRTWGKTSVTVPDKYGNPHIISFSRPTDVPVYGKITLKVFAGYTSQIGVQIQQAVADYINRLMIGDQVLLSRIYSPANLGVVSGGNARYYDIQELLIGKSPEAVAAANINIAYDESASCKPENIIITVAA
;
A
#
# COMPACT_ATOMS: atom_id res chain seq x y z
N ALA A 1 57.90 24.62 -11.45
CA ALA A 1 56.61 24.37 -12.11
C ALA A 1 56.35 22.86 -12.09
N GLY A 2 55.11 22.43 -11.88
CA GLY A 2 54.72 21.02 -11.93
C GLY A 2 54.98 20.24 -10.63
N THR A 3 54.46 20.72 -9.49
CA THR A 3 54.45 19.90 -8.27
C THR A 3 53.32 18.88 -8.38
N THR A 4 53.69 17.59 -8.42
CA THR A 4 52.73 16.48 -8.35
C THR A 4 52.56 16.05 -6.90
N ILE A 5 51.32 16.06 -6.44
CA ILE A 5 50.88 15.50 -5.17
C ILE A 5 50.38 14.08 -5.46
N THR A 6 51.08 13.08 -4.90
CA THR A 6 50.71 11.67 -5.06
C THR A 6 50.04 11.16 -3.79
N ASN A 7 48.83 10.60 -3.90
CA ASN A 7 48.05 10.09 -2.76
C ASN A 7 47.97 11.09 -1.58
N GLY A 8 47.81 12.38 -1.91
CA GLY A 8 47.79 13.45 -0.92
C GLY A 8 46.59 13.35 0.00
N THR A 9 46.77 13.75 1.27
CA THR A 9 45.67 13.84 2.22
C THR A 9 45.66 15.21 2.89
N VAL A 10 44.45 15.67 3.22
CA VAL A 10 44.17 16.95 3.87
C VAL A 10 43.23 16.73 5.05
N LYS A 11 43.18 17.69 5.97
CA LYS A 11 42.40 17.63 7.19
C LYS A 11 41.48 18.83 7.28
N ASP A 12 40.28 18.60 7.81
CA ASP A 12 39.39 19.67 8.23
C ASP A 12 39.67 20.14 9.67
N THR A 13 38.95 21.17 10.10
CA THR A 13 38.99 21.72 11.47
C THR A 13 38.64 20.70 12.55
N ASN A 14 37.96 19.61 12.21
CA ASN A 14 37.60 18.51 13.11
C ASN A 14 38.59 17.33 13.03
N ASN A 15 39.75 17.52 12.38
CA ASN A 15 40.77 16.49 12.14
C ASN A 15 40.30 15.28 11.32
N VAL A 16 39.20 15.40 10.56
CA VAL A 16 38.81 14.37 9.60
C VAL A 16 39.74 14.42 8.40
N ILE A 17 40.19 13.25 7.96
CA ILE A 17 41.09 13.12 6.82
C ILE A 17 40.27 13.01 5.53
N TRP A 18 40.67 13.78 4.52
CA TRP A 18 40.13 13.75 3.17
C TRP A 18 41.25 13.37 2.20
N ARG A 19 40.98 12.37 1.35
CA ARG A 19 41.92 11.84 0.36
C ARG A 19 41.74 12.55 -0.95
N LEU A 20 42.85 13.04 -1.51
CA LEU A 20 42.90 13.53 -2.89
C LEU A 20 42.99 12.34 -3.85
N PRO A 21 42.73 12.55 -5.15
CA PRO A 21 43.01 11.56 -6.19
C PRO A 21 44.48 11.12 -6.17
N ASP A 22 44.76 9.95 -6.74
CA ASP A 22 46.09 9.33 -6.74
C ASP A 22 47.20 10.26 -7.27
N SER A 23 46.87 11.18 -8.17
CA SER A 23 47.77 12.21 -8.69
C SER A 23 47.04 13.54 -8.89
N VAL A 24 47.56 14.61 -8.31
CA VAL A 24 47.10 15.99 -8.49
C VAL A 24 48.30 16.86 -8.85
N VAL A 25 48.25 17.58 -9.97
CA VAL A 25 49.37 18.40 -10.46
C VAL A 25 49.05 19.88 -10.30
N ILE A 26 49.89 20.60 -9.55
CA ILE A 26 49.83 22.05 -9.46
C ILE A 26 50.48 22.64 -10.72
N GLY A 27 49.65 23.23 -11.58
CA GLY A 27 50.06 23.87 -12.83
C GLY A 27 50.90 25.13 -12.64
N VAL A 28 51.21 25.79 -13.76
CA VAL A 28 52.00 27.04 -13.76
C VAL A 28 51.28 28.20 -13.07
N ASP A 29 49.95 28.15 -13.01
CA ASP A 29 49.09 29.15 -12.36
C ASP A 29 49.11 29.05 -10.82
N GLY A 30 49.84 28.08 -10.25
CA GLY A 30 50.06 27.95 -8.81
C GLY A 30 48.88 27.40 -8.01
N THR A 31 47.72 27.16 -8.64
CA THR A 31 46.53 26.58 -8.01
C THR A 31 46.01 25.37 -8.78
N VAL A 32 45.31 24.46 -8.09
CA VAL A 32 44.65 23.29 -8.68
C VAL A 32 43.38 22.97 -7.89
N THR A 33 42.32 22.56 -8.58
CA THR A 33 41.08 22.07 -7.96
C THR A 33 41.00 20.56 -8.15
N ALA A 34 40.73 19.83 -7.07
CA ALA A 34 40.57 18.37 -7.09
C ALA A 34 39.44 17.95 -6.15
N THR A 35 38.80 16.82 -6.45
CA THR A 35 37.75 16.24 -5.60
C THR A 35 38.39 15.47 -4.46
N ALA A 36 38.21 15.95 -3.23
CA ALA A 36 38.65 15.25 -2.03
C ALA A 36 37.52 14.36 -1.48
N ILE A 37 37.84 13.13 -1.06
CA ILE A 37 36.88 12.16 -0.53
C ILE A 37 37.17 11.91 0.95
N CYS A 38 36.15 11.99 1.81
CA CYS A 38 36.31 11.70 3.23
C CYS A 38 36.83 10.28 3.45
N SER A 39 37.82 10.10 4.32
CA SER A 39 38.37 8.77 4.62
C SER A 39 37.50 7.95 5.58
N LYS A 40 36.49 8.57 6.20
CA LYS A 40 35.55 7.94 7.12
C LYS A 40 34.18 7.80 6.46
N SER A 41 33.61 6.60 6.53
CA SER A 41 32.23 6.36 6.09
C SER A 41 31.23 7.03 7.03
N GLY A 42 30.15 7.57 6.47
CA GLY A 42 29.03 8.15 7.22
C GLY A 42 28.70 9.58 6.81
N ALA A 43 27.77 10.19 7.57
CA ALA A 43 27.32 11.57 7.38
C ALA A 43 28.34 12.59 7.91
N VAL A 44 29.50 12.65 7.27
CA VAL A 44 30.55 13.62 7.60
C VAL A 44 30.35 14.90 6.79
N ALA A 45 30.02 15.98 7.48
CA ALA A 45 29.92 17.31 6.89
C ALA A 45 31.25 18.07 6.99
N ALA A 46 31.66 18.70 5.89
CA ALA A 46 32.71 19.71 5.87
C ALA A 46 32.15 20.98 5.20
N PRO A 47 31.77 22.02 5.98
CA PRO A 47 31.35 23.30 5.44
C PRO A 47 32.44 23.96 4.56
N ALA A 48 32.05 24.95 3.75
CA ALA A 48 33.02 25.71 2.96
C ALA A 48 34.10 26.33 3.87
N GLY A 49 35.36 26.25 3.47
CA GLY A 49 36.50 26.82 4.18
C GLY A 49 36.97 26.05 5.41
N THR A 50 36.48 24.84 5.69
CA THR A 50 36.92 24.06 6.86
C THR A 50 38.07 23.08 6.57
N ILE A 51 38.33 22.73 5.32
CA ILE A 51 39.44 21.85 4.91
C ILE A 51 40.69 22.69 4.66
N THR A 52 41.43 23.02 5.73
CA THR A 52 42.53 23.99 5.66
C THR A 52 43.91 23.40 5.93
N THR A 53 43.99 22.16 6.40
CA THR A 53 45.23 21.59 6.91
C THR A 53 45.80 20.55 5.96
N ILE A 54 47.07 20.69 5.56
CA ILE A 54 47.77 19.69 4.76
C ILE A 54 48.23 18.57 5.68
N ASN A 55 47.82 17.32 5.41
CA ASN A 55 48.22 16.16 6.21
C ASN A 55 49.39 15.38 5.60
N THR A 56 49.54 15.38 4.28
CA THR A 56 50.70 14.81 3.57
C THR A 56 51.51 15.94 2.91
N PRO A 57 52.50 16.54 3.60
CA PRO A 57 53.26 17.67 3.05
C PRO A 57 54.00 17.27 1.78
N THR A 58 53.80 18.03 0.69
CA THR A 58 54.50 17.84 -0.58
C THR A 58 55.20 19.14 -0.94
N ARG A 59 56.49 19.08 -1.32
CA ARG A 59 57.26 20.29 -1.63
C ARG A 59 56.64 21.07 -2.79
N GLY A 60 56.26 22.32 -2.54
CA GLY A 60 55.55 23.19 -3.49
C GLY A 60 54.04 23.30 -3.26
N TRP A 61 53.50 22.57 -2.28
CA TRP A 61 52.13 22.74 -1.80
C TRP A 61 52.13 23.54 -0.49
N THR A 62 51.55 24.74 -0.53
CA THR A 62 51.61 25.71 0.59
C THR A 62 50.31 25.84 1.38
N SER A 63 49.16 25.66 0.74
CA SER A 63 47.85 25.78 1.39
C SER A 63 46.80 24.91 0.72
N VAL A 64 45.72 24.61 1.44
CA VAL A 64 44.52 23.95 0.92
C VAL A 64 43.28 24.65 1.47
N THR A 65 42.22 24.71 0.67
CA THR A 65 40.89 25.15 1.09
C THR A 65 39.82 24.45 0.26
N ASN A 66 38.60 24.34 0.79
CA ASN A 66 37.43 23.89 0.04
C ASN A 66 36.47 25.07 -0.19
N PRO A 67 36.26 25.50 -1.45
CA PRO A 67 35.39 26.65 -1.74
C PRO A 67 33.90 26.35 -1.53
N ALA A 68 33.50 25.08 -1.55
CA ALA A 68 32.14 24.62 -1.34
C ALA A 68 32.08 23.58 -0.20
N ALA A 69 30.91 23.45 0.42
CA ALA A 69 30.67 22.40 1.40
C ALA A 69 30.72 21.01 0.74
N ALA A 70 31.27 20.03 1.45
CA ALA A 70 31.28 18.64 1.00
C ALA A 70 29.86 18.05 1.04
N THR A 71 29.54 17.23 0.04
CA THR A 71 28.30 16.45 0.03
C THR A 71 28.33 15.44 1.18
N VAL A 72 27.39 15.59 2.11
CA VAL A 72 27.27 14.70 3.27
C VAL A 72 26.86 13.31 2.81
N GLY A 73 27.63 12.30 3.18
CA GLY A 73 27.29 10.90 2.93
C GLY A 73 26.07 10.43 3.72
N ALA A 74 25.49 9.29 3.36
CA ALA A 74 24.49 8.66 4.19
C ALA A 74 25.17 7.93 5.38
N PRO A 75 24.52 7.85 6.56
CA PRO A 75 24.93 6.89 7.57
C PRO A 75 24.83 5.46 7.02
N ALA A 76 25.49 4.51 7.68
CA ALA A 76 25.32 3.09 7.35
C ALA A 76 23.83 2.71 7.48
N GLU A 77 23.32 1.99 6.47
CA GLU A 77 21.94 1.46 6.46
C GLU A 77 21.74 0.64 7.74
N THR A 78 20.68 0.95 8.50
CA THR A 78 20.34 0.20 9.72
C THR A 78 19.68 -1.12 9.36
N ASP A 79 19.77 -2.12 10.25
CA ASP A 79 19.07 -3.41 10.05
C ASP A 79 17.56 -3.24 9.86
N ALA A 80 16.94 -2.22 10.47
CA ALA A 80 15.53 -1.92 10.30
C ALA A 80 15.22 -1.37 8.89
N GLU A 81 16.03 -0.44 8.39
CA GLU A 81 15.92 0.09 7.02
C GLU A 81 16.22 -1.00 5.99
N LEU A 82 17.23 -1.84 6.23
CA LEU A 82 17.52 -3.02 5.42
C LEU A 82 16.34 -3.98 5.40
N ARG A 83 15.64 -4.19 6.53
CA ARG A 83 14.46 -5.07 6.61
C ARG A 83 13.26 -4.49 5.86
N ILE A 84 13.07 -3.17 5.92
CA ILE A 84 12.05 -2.46 5.13
C ILE A 84 12.39 -2.55 3.63
N ARG A 85 13.64 -2.28 3.23
CA ARG A 85 14.09 -2.38 1.84
C ARG A 85 14.06 -3.82 1.34
N GLN A 86 14.42 -4.80 2.15
CA GLN A 86 14.27 -6.21 1.81
C GLN A 86 12.80 -6.55 1.60
N GLY A 87 11.89 -6.10 2.48
CA GLY A 87 10.44 -6.27 2.32
C GLY A 87 9.89 -5.63 1.05
N GLN A 88 10.42 -4.46 0.65
CA GLN A 88 10.07 -3.81 -0.61
C GLN A 88 10.70 -4.53 -1.81
N SER A 89 11.96 -4.96 -1.73
CA SER A 89 12.69 -5.59 -2.84
C SER A 89 12.23 -7.01 -3.15
N VAL A 90 11.73 -7.76 -2.16
CA VAL A 90 11.08 -9.06 -2.38
C VAL A 90 9.63 -8.94 -2.85
N ALA A 91 9.02 -7.75 -2.75
CA ALA A 91 7.71 -7.45 -3.32
C ALA A 91 7.77 -6.94 -4.78
N ILE A 92 8.97 -6.72 -5.34
CA ILE A 92 9.17 -6.16 -6.70
C ILE A 92 9.01 -7.17 -7.85
N PRO A 93 9.29 -8.49 -7.72
CA PRO A 93 8.89 -9.41 -8.77
C PRO A 93 7.41 -9.73 -8.56
N SER A 94 6.54 -9.15 -9.40
CA SER A 94 5.22 -9.72 -9.64
C SER A 94 5.41 -11.21 -9.91
N ILE A 95 4.90 -12.09 -9.03
CA ILE A 95 5.04 -13.55 -9.20
C ILE A 95 4.39 -13.97 -10.53
N THR A 96 3.38 -13.22 -10.97
CA THR A 96 2.83 -13.23 -12.33
C THR A 96 2.41 -11.81 -12.78
N PRO A 97 2.27 -11.52 -14.09
CA PRO A 97 1.68 -10.27 -14.56
C PRO A 97 0.29 -9.98 -13.98
N PHE A 98 -0.49 -11.03 -13.68
CA PHE A 98 -1.80 -10.92 -13.04
C PHE A 98 -1.70 -10.32 -11.64
N GLU A 99 -0.85 -10.89 -10.78
CA GLU A 99 -0.61 -10.37 -9.43
C GLU A 99 0.02 -8.97 -9.45
N GLY A 100 0.81 -8.66 -10.49
CA GLY A 100 1.35 -7.31 -10.70
C GLY A 100 0.25 -6.27 -10.92
N VAL A 101 -0.78 -6.61 -11.71
CA VAL A 101 -1.94 -5.73 -11.91
C VAL A 101 -2.73 -5.58 -10.61
N ASP A 102 -3.01 -6.69 -9.93
CA ASP A 102 -3.80 -6.69 -8.69
C ASP A 102 -3.13 -5.86 -7.59
N GLY A 103 -1.84 -6.11 -7.33
CA GLY A 103 -1.05 -5.34 -6.37
C GLY A 103 -0.87 -3.86 -6.76
N ALA A 104 -0.80 -3.55 -8.05
CA ALA A 104 -0.75 -2.16 -8.50
C ALA A 104 -2.07 -1.43 -8.23
N ILE A 105 -3.23 -2.09 -8.43
CA ILE A 105 -4.54 -1.54 -8.08
C ILE A 105 -4.67 -1.33 -6.57
N ALA A 106 -4.20 -2.27 -5.76
CA ALA A 106 -4.23 -2.20 -4.30
C ALA A 106 -3.49 -0.99 -3.73
N ASN A 107 -2.44 -0.53 -4.42
CA ASN A 107 -1.60 0.59 -4.00
C ASN A 107 -2.11 1.97 -4.45
N ILE A 108 -3.21 2.05 -5.19
CA ILE A 108 -3.79 3.33 -5.62
C ILE A 108 -4.39 4.04 -4.41
N ALA A 109 -4.09 5.33 -4.27
CA ALA A 109 -4.61 6.14 -3.20
C ALA A 109 -6.16 6.15 -3.19
N GLY A 110 -6.75 5.84 -2.04
CA GLY A 110 -8.20 5.83 -1.85
C GLY A 110 -8.92 4.56 -2.33
N VAL A 111 -8.22 3.58 -2.89
CA VAL A 111 -8.80 2.24 -3.11
C VAL A 111 -8.97 1.54 -1.77
N THR A 112 -10.18 1.04 -1.51
CA THR A 112 -10.53 0.39 -0.23
C THR A 112 -10.73 -1.11 -0.38
N ARG A 113 -11.34 -1.54 -1.49
CA ARG A 113 -11.59 -2.94 -1.85
C ARG A 113 -11.30 -3.12 -3.33
N HIS A 114 -10.74 -4.26 -3.70
CA HIS A 114 -10.45 -4.60 -5.08
C HIS A 114 -10.55 -6.11 -5.27
N LYS A 115 -10.82 -6.52 -6.50
CA LYS A 115 -10.72 -7.92 -6.92
C LYS A 115 -10.45 -7.97 -8.41
N LEU A 116 -9.42 -8.72 -8.79
CA LEU A 116 -9.09 -8.99 -10.17
C LEU A 116 -9.53 -10.40 -10.56
N TYR A 117 -10.04 -10.53 -11.78
CA TYR A 117 -10.39 -11.80 -12.39
C TYR A 117 -9.73 -11.91 -13.76
N GLU A 118 -9.36 -13.13 -14.15
CA GLU A 118 -8.80 -13.45 -15.46
C GLU A 118 -9.61 -14.59 -16.08
N ASN A 119 -9.89 -14.45 -17.37
CA ASN A 119 -10.34 -15.53 -18.21
C ASN A 119 -9.28 -15.77 -19.29
N ASP A 120 -8.44 -16.78 -19.06
CA ASP A 120 -7.37 -17.22 -19.96
C ASP A 120 -7.89 -18.14 -21.08
N THR A 121 -9.15 -18.56 -21.01
CA THR A 121 -9.75 -19.50 -21.95
C THR A 121 -10.25 -18.82 -23.24
N GLY A 122 -10.49 -19.63 -24.27
CA GLY A 122 -11.07 -19.20 -25.54
C GLY A 122 -12.60 -19.01 -25.53
N LYS A 123 -13.26 -19.05 -24.37
CA LYS A 123 -14.73 -18.96 -24.23
C LYS A 123 -15.10 -18.00 -23.10
N THR A 124 -16.31 -17.47 -23.12
CA THR A 124 -16.83 -16.67 -21.99
C THR A 124 -16.93 -17.55 -20.74
N ASP A 125 -16.48 -17.04 -19.59
CA ASP A 125 -16.51 -17.78 -18.32
C ASP A 125 -17.89 -17.76 -17.63
N GLY A 126 -17.99 -18.41 -16.46
CA GLY A 126 -19.23 -18.45 -15.67
C GLY A 126 -19.66 -17.10 -15.07
N ASN A 127 -18.76 -16.11 -15.03
CA ASN A 127 -19.02 -14.75 -14.57
C ASN A 127 -19.36 -13.79 -15.74
N GLY A 128 -19.33 -14.29 -16.99
CA GLY A 128 -19.60 -13.50 -18.19
C GLY A 128 -18.38 -12.76 -18.75
N LEU A 129 -17.16 -13.04 -18.28
CA LEU A 129 -15.94 -12.44 -18.81
C LEU A 129 -15.64 -12.99 -20.20
N PRO A 130 -15.43 -12.13 -21.22
CA PRO A 130 -15.05 -12.57 -22.56
C PRO A 130 -13.74 -13.39 -22.58
N PRO A 131 -13.50 -14.18 -23.65
CA PRO A 131 -12.22 -14.87 -23.86
C PRO A 131 -11.01 -13.94 -23.75
N HIS A 132 -9.92 -14.43 -23.17
CA HIS A 132 -8.62 -13.74 -23.07
C HIS A 132 -8.74 -12.32 -22.50
N SER A 133 -9.44 -12.18 -21.37
CA SER A 133 -9.70 -10.88 -20.75
C SER A 133 -9.47 -10.88 -19.25
N ILE A 134 -9.19 -9.69 -18.71
CA ILE A 134 -9.18 -9.42 -17.27
C ILE A 134 -10.33 -8.47 -16.90
N SER A 135 -10.89 -8.66 -15.71
CA SER A 135 -11.92 -7.80 -15.13
C SER A 135 -11.48 -7.34 -13.75
N ALA A 136 -11.28 -6.03 -13.60
CA ALA A 136 -10.95 -5.43 -12.31
C ALA A 136 -12.23 -4.81 -11.72
N ILE A 137 -12.56 -5.19 -10.49
CA ILE A 137 -13.64 -4.60 -9.71
C ILE A 137 -12.96 -3.80 -8.60
N VAL A 138 -13.14 -2.48 -8.60
CA VAL A 138 -12.41 -1.57 -7.73
C VAL A 138 -13.40 -0.65 -7.01
N ASP A 139 -13.29 -0.59 -5.69
CA ASP A 139 -14.02 0.33 -4.82
C ASP A 139 -13.09 1.45 -4.33
N GLY A 140 -13.59 2.70 -4.35
CA GLY A 140 -12.79 3.88 -4.05
C GLY A 140 -11.73 4.24 -5.11
N GLY A 141 -10.88 5.23 -4.83
CA GLY A 141 -9.82 5.70 -5.74
C GLY A 141 -10.30 6.44 -6.99
N ASP A 142 -9.40 7.15 -7.65
CA ASP A 142 -9.70 7.93 -8.86
C ASP A 142 -9.83 7.04 -10.11
N VAL A 143 -10.85 7.30 -10.93
CA VAL A 143 -11.17 6.50 -12.11
C VAL A 143 -10.06 6.57 -13.16
N THR A 144 -9.42 7.73 -13.33
CA THR A 144 -8.34 7.93 -14.30
C THR A 144 -7.06 7.27 -13.83
N GLU A 145 -6.76 7.36 -12.54
CA GLU A 145 -5.62 6.69 -11.92
C GLU A 145 -5.73 5.17 -12.03
N ILE A 146 -6.90 4.60 -11.71
CA ILE A 146 -7.18 3.16 -11.88
C ILE A 146 -6.95 2.72 -13.33
N ALA A 147 -7.54 3.42 -14.29
CA ALA A 147 -7.38 3.09 -15.70
C ALA A 147 -5.92 3.19 -16.17
N ARG A 148 -5.17 4.18 -15.70
CA ARG A 148 -3.74 4.35 -16.02
C ARG A 148 -2.90 3.24 -15.42
N THR A 149 -3.17 2.85 -14.16
CA THR A 149 -2.48 1.77 -13.46
C THR A 149 -2.73 0.43 -14.15
N ILE A 150 -3.98 0.11 -14.50
CA ILE A 150 -4.30 -1.11 -15.26
C ILE A 150 -3.56 -1.10 -16.60
N ARG A 151 -3.58 0.01 -17.35
CA ARG A 151 -2.87 0.12 -18.64
C ARG A 151 -1.37 -0.13 -18.49
N GLY A 152 -0.76 0.43 -17.46
CA GLY A 152 0.69 0.36 -17.23
C GLY A 152 1.17 -1.02 -16.82
N ASN A 153 0.31 -1.81 -16.16
CA ASN A 153 0.69 -3.11 -15.59
C ASN A 153 0.11 -4.31 -16.34
N LYS A 154 -0.98 -4.15 -17.11
CA LYS A 154 -1.58 -5.26 -17.84
C LYS A 154 -0.64 -5.82 -18.91
N GLY A 155 -0.80 -7.10 -19.21
CA GLY A 155 -0.14 -7.74 -20.34
C GLY A 155 -0.48 -7.10 -21.69
N GLN A 156 0.45 -7.21 -22.64
CA GLN A 156 0.20 -6.83 -24.03
C GLN A 156 -0.85 -7.75 -24.65
N GLY A 157 -1.74 -7.21 -25.48
CA GLY A 157 -2.84 -7.97 -26.08
C GLY A 157 -3.98 -8.35 -25.12
N VAL A 158 -3.81 -8.21 -23.81
CA VAL A 158 -4.85 -8.51 -22.81
C VAL A 158 -5.99 -7.49 -22.91
N ARG A 159 -7.21 -8.01 -23.12
CA ARG A 159 -8.44 -7.22 -23.13
C ARG A 159 -8.84 -6.88 -21.68
N THR A 160 -9.30 -5.65 -21.47
CA THR A 160 -9.90 -5.23 -20.20
C THR A 160 -11.42 -5.26 -20.31
N TRP A 161 -12.09 -5.69 -19.26
CA TRP A 161 -13.55 -5.85 -19.20
C TRP A 161 -14.11 -5.14 -17.99
N GLY A 162 -15.26 -4.47 -18.18
CA GLY A 162 -15.96 -3.79 -17.11
C GLY A 162 -17.00 -2.79 -17.61
N LYS A 163 -17.79 -2.27 -16.67
CA LYS A 163 -18.90 -1.33 -16.94
C LYS A 163 -18.42 0.11 -17.15
N THR A 164 -17.27 0.47 -16.59
CA THR A 164 -16.64 1.80 -16.68
C THR A 164 -15.51 1.76 -17.67
N SER A 165 -15.47 2.70 -18.62
CA SER A 165 -14.43 2.79 -19.63
C SER A 165 -13.78 4.15 -19.62
N VAL A 166 -12.45 4.19 -19.62
CA VAL A 166 -11.66 5.43 -19.64
C VAL A 166 -10.62 5.33 -20.74
N THR A 167 -10.48 6.39 -21.52
CA THR A 167 -9.43 6.53 -22.51
C THR A 167 -8.15 7.04 -21.86
N VAL A 168 -7.09 6.25 -21.92
CA VAL A 168 -5.76 6.58 -21.41
C VAL A 168 -4.79 6.63 -22.58
N PRO A 169 -4.18 7.79 -22.88
CA PRO A 169 -3.22 7.90 -23.97
C PRO A 169 -1.91 7.16 -23.66
N ASP A 170 -1.22 6.72 -24.70
CA ASP A 170 0.15 6.20 -24.60
C ASP A 170 1.20 7.33 -24.62
N LYS A 171 2.49 6.95 -24.58
CA LYS A 171 3.62 7.89 -24.63
C LYS A 171 3.61 8.78 -25.90
N TYR A 172 3.01 8.31 -26.98
CA TYR A 172 2.91 9.02 -28.26
C TYR A 172 1.56 9.72 -28.44
N GLY A 173 0.69 9.70 -27.42
CA GLY A 173 -0.63 10.33 -27.44
C GLY A 173 -1.73 9.48 -28.08
N ASN A 174 -1.47 8.23 -28.49
CA ASN A 174 -2.53 7.40 -29.07
C ASN A 174 -3.51 6.96 -27.97
N PRO A 175 -4.83 7.07 -28.19
CA PRO A 175 -5.83 6.71 -27.19
C PRO A 175 -5.96 5.18 -27.04
N HIS A 176 -5.96 4.69 -25.80
CA HIS A 176 -6.28 3.30 -25.46
C HIS A 176 -7.45 3.26 -24.48
N ILE A 177 -8.47 2.48 -24.78
CA ILE A 177 -9.62 2.32 -23.88
C ILE A 177 -9.31 1.23 -22.87
N ILE A 178 -9.48 1.56 -21.58
CA ILE A 178 -9.33 0.65 -20.45
C ILE A 178 -10.67 0.57 -19.74
N SER A 179 -11.12 -0.64 -19.49
CA SER A 179 -12.39 -0.92 -18.85
C SER A 179 -12.21 -1.64 -17.51
N PHE A 180 -12.97 -1.22 -16.51
CA PHE A 180 -13.05 -1.85 -15.18
C PHE A 180 -14.45 -1.59 -14.60
N SER A 181 -14.78 -2.18 -13.45
CA SER A 181 -16.09 -2.02 -12.81
C SER A 181 -15.97 -1.48 -11.40
N ARG A 182 -17.01 -0.75 -10.96
CA ARG A 182 -17.29 -0.54 -9.54
C ARG A 182 -18.12 -1.72 -9.02
N PRO A 183 -17.96 -2.13 -7.76
CA PRO A 183 -18.85 -3.14 -7.20
C PRO A 183 -20.28 -2.61 -7.14
N THR A 184 -21.25 -3.50 -7.35
CA THR A 184 -22.66 -3.22 -7.13
C THR A 184 -22.95 -3.41 -5.64
N ASP A 185 -23.48 -2.37 -4.99
CA ASP A 185 -23.76 -2.42 -3.55
C ASP A 185 -24.98 -3.31 -3.26
N VAL A 186 -24.84 -4.24 -2.32
CA VAL A 186 -25.90 -5.13 -1.87
C VAL A 186 -26.17 -4.87 -0.39
N PRO A 187 -27.23 -4.10 -0.05
CA PRO A 187 -27.55 -3.83 1.34
C PRO A 187 -28.03 -5.11 2.03
N VAL A 188 -27.45 -5.37 3.20
CA VAL A 188 -27.78 -6.49 4.07
C VAL A 188 -28.58 -6.00 5.26
N TYR A 189 -29.65 -6.74 5.54
CA TYR A 189 -30.54 -6.53 6.67
C TYR A 189 -30.47 -7.75 7.58
N GLY A 190 -30.62 -7.51 8.88
CA GLY A 190 -30.58 -8.55 9.89
C GLY A 190 -31.69 -8.38 10.91
N LYS A 191 -32.22 -9.49 11.41
CA LYS A 191 -33.13 -9.53 12.55
C LYS A 191 -32.56 -10.47 13.60
N ILE A 192 -32.39 -9.95 14.81
CA ILE A 192 -31.83 -10.68 15.93
C ILE A 192 -32.86 -10.68 17.07
N THR A 193 -33.28 -11.87 17.48
CA THR A 193 -34.16 -12.05 18.63
C THR A 193 -33.32 -12.45 19.84
N LEU A 194 -33.36 -11.65 20.90
CA LEU A 194 -32.57 -11.83 22.12
C LEU A 194 -33.45 -12.26 23.28
N LYS A 195 -32.98 -13.22 24.07
CA LYS A 195 -33.42 -13.40 25.46
C LYS A 195 -32.49 -12.61 26.35
N VAL A 196 -32.99 -11.64 27.09
CA VAL A 196 -32.16 -10.74 27.90
C VAL A 196 -32.08 -11.19 29.36
N PHE A 197 -30.97 -10.88 30.02
CA PHE A 197 -30.73 -11.15 31.44
C PHE A 197 -30.49 -9.85 32.21
N ALA A 198 -30.41 -9.95 33.55
CA ALA A 198 -30.13 -8.81 34.42
C ALA A 198 -28.81 -8.13 34.03
N GLY A 199 -28.85 -6.82 33.73
CA GLY A 199 -27.71 -6.04 33.27
C GLY A 199 -27.70 -5.75 31.76
N TYR A 200 -28.65 -6.27 30.99
CA TYR A 200 -28.84 -5.86 29.59
C TYR A 200 -29.24 -4.38 29.51
N THR A 201 -28.69 -3.67 28.51
CA THR A 201 -28.99 -2.25 28.26
C THR A 201 -29.17 -2.00 26.76
N SER A 202 -29.87 -0.93 26.40
CA SER A 202 -30.00 -0.50 25.00
C SER A 202 -28.65 -0.25 24.32
N GLN A 203 -27.64 0.18 25.09
CA GLN A 203 -26.27 0.36 24.60
C GLN A 203 -25.64 -0.95 24.12
N ILE A 204 -25.93 -2.09 24.77
CA ILE A 204 -25.48 -3.41 24.32
C ILE A 204 -26.12 -3.72 22.97
N GLY A 205 -27.41 -3.41 22.78
CA GLY A 205 -28.07 -3.53 21.48
C GLY A 205 -27.36 -2.74 20.37
N VAL A 206 -27.03 -1.46 20.63
CA VAL A 206 -26.29 -0.61 19.68
C VAL A 206 -24.91 -1.21 19.36
N GLN A 207 -24.21 -1.76 20.35
CA GLN A 207 -22.93 -2.43 20.12
C GLN A 207 -23.08 -3.66 19.23
N ILE A 208 -24.12 -4.48 19.42
CA ILE A 208 -24.41 -5.65 18.57
C ILE A 208 -24.65 -5.20 17.12
N GLN A 209 -25.49 -4.18 16.92
CA GLN A 209 -25.78 -3.62 15.60
C GLN A 209 -24.49 -3.15 14.91
N GLN A 210 -23.65 -2.40 15.61
CA GLN A 210 -22.38 -1.91 15.07
C GLN A 210 -21.41 -3.05 14.74
N ALA A 211 -21.24 -4.02 15.63
CA ALA A 211 -20.31 -5.13 15.43
C ALA A 211 -20.69 -5.99 14.22
N VAL A 212 -22.00 -6.25 14.04
CA VAL A 212 -22.53 -6.98 12.89
C VAL A 212 -22.35 -6.18 11.60
N ALA A 213 -22.71 -4.89 11.61
CA ALA A 213 -22.55 -4.02 10.45
C ALA A 213 -21.08 -3.91 10.02
N ASP A 214 -20.18 -3.70 10.96
CA ASP A 214 -18.73 -3.62 10.72
C ASP A 214 -18.18 -4.93 10.16
N TYR A 215 -18.66 -6.08 10.64
CA TYR A 215 -18.27 -7.38 10.09
C TYR A 215 -18.67 -7.51 8.61
N ILE A 216 -19.92 -7.17 8.28
CA ILE A 216 -20.42 -7.25 6.90
C ILE A 216 -19.67 -6.27 5.99
N ASN A 217 -19.43 -5.04 6.43
CA ASN A 217 -18.72 -4.03 5.64
C ASN A 217 -17.24 -4.35 5.39
N ARG A 218 -16.64 -5.26 6.18
CA ARG A 218 -15.27 -5.74 5.99
C ARG A 218 -15.16 -6.90 4.99
N LEU A 219 -16.27 -7.48 4.55
CA LEU A 219 -16.25 -8.54 3.54
C LEU A 219 -15.71 -8.00 2.21
N MET A 220 -14.90 -8.82 1.53
CA MET A 220 -14.35 -8.46 0.23
C MET A 220 -15.44 -8.56 -0.86
N ILE A 221 -15.15 -8.00 -2.02
CA ILE A 221 -16.03 -8.09 -3.20
C ILE A 221 -16.25 -9.57 -3.56
N GLY A 222 -17.50 -9.95 -3.77
CA GLY A 222 -17.93 -11.32 -4.07
C GLY A 222 -17.89 -12.31 -2.91
N ASP A 223 -17.55 -11.87 -1.69
CA ASP A 223 -17.63 -12.73 -0.51
C ASP A 223 -19.10 -12.96 -0.12
N GLN A 224 -19.43 -14.22 0.14
CA GLN A 224 -20.77 -14.59 0.57
C GLN A 224 -20.99 -14.16 2.02
N VAL A 225 -22.21 -13.72 2.35
CA VAL A 225 -22.57 -13.42 3.75
C VAL A 225 -23.09 -14.69 4.40
N LEU A 226 -22.25 -15.32 5.22
CA LEU A 226 -22.56 -16.58 5.87
C LEU A 226 -23.23 -16.34 7.23
N LEU A 227 -24.45 -16.83 7.40
CA LEU A 227 -25.26 -16.64 8.61
C LEU A 227 -24.50 -17.07 9.87
N SER A 228 -23.84 -18.23 9.81
CA SER A 228 -23.09 -18.80 10.92
C SER A 228 -21.96 -17.89 11.42
N ARG A 229 -21.34 -17.11 10.53
CA ARG A 229 -20.24 -16.22 10.89
C ARG A 229 -20.72 -14.94 11.58
N ILE A 230 -21.98 -14.55 11.40
CA ILE A 230 -22.57 -13.35 12.03
C ILE A 230 -22.82 -13.57 13.53
N TYR A 231 -23.01 -14.81 13.98
CA TYR A 231 -23.12 -15.10 15.42
C TYR A 231 -21.87 -14.65 16.20
N SER A 232 -20.68 -14.68 15.60
CA SER A 232 -19.45 -14.27 16.28
C SER A 232 -19.43 -12.78 16.65
N PRO A 233 -19.58 -11.83 15.70
CA PRO A 233 -19.68 -10.40 16.03
C PRO A 233 -20.93 -10.07 16.83
N ALA A 234 -22.05 -10.76 16.60
CA ALA A 234 -23.29 -10.55 17.35
C ALA A 234 -23.15 -10.89 18.85
N ASN A 235 -22.26 -11.83 19.20
CA ASN A 235 -21.94 -12.16 20.59
C ASN A 235 -20.91 -11.20 21.23
N LEU A 236 -20.55 -10.09 20.57
CA LEU A 236 -19.64 -9.05 21.09
C LEU A 236 -18.31 -9.56 21.67
N GLY A 237 -17.77 -10.63 21.11
CA GLY A 237 -16.54 -11.27 21.61
C GLY A 237 -16.78 -11.98 22.94
N VAL A 238 -16.75 -13.31 22.91
CA VAL A 238 -16.93 -14.17 24.09
C VAL A 238 -15.65 -14.20 24.94
N VAL A 239 -15.14 -13.03 25.32
CA VAL A 239 -14.05 -12.93 26.29
C VAL A 239 -14.66 -12.93 27.69
N SER A 240 -13.98 -13.55 28.65
CA SER A 240 -14.42 -13.58 30.04
C SER A 240 -14.71 -12.15 30.54
N GLY A 241 -15.97 -11.85 30.85
CA GLY A 241 -16.42 -10.51 31.22
C GLY A 241 -17.03 -9.65 30.11
N GLY A 242 -17.17 -10.15 28.88
CA GLY A 242 -17.87 -9.47 27.79
C GLY A 242 -19.37 -9.30 28.02
N ASN A 243 -20.00 -8.43 27.21
CA ASN A 243 -21.44 -8.14 27.32
C ASN A 243 -22.35 -9.31 26.94
N ALA A 244 -21.79 -10.36 26.31
CA ALA A 244 -22.49 -11.59 25.95
C ALA A 244 -23.19 -12.27 27.14
N ARG A 245 -22.71 -12.07 28.38
CA ARG A 245 -23.35 -12.65 29.58
C ARG A 245 -24.74 -12.10 29.90
N TYR A 246 -25.11 -10.96 29.30
CA TYR A 246 -26.35 -10.25 29.58
C TYR A 246 -27.48 -10.60 28.61
N TYR A 247 -27.23 -11.45 27.62
CA TYR A 247 -28.24 -11.91 26.68
C TYR A 247 -27.88 -13.27 26.08
N ASP A 248 -28.85 -13.89 25.42
CA ASP A 248 -28.69 -15.07 24.59
C ASP A 248 -29.39 -14.85 23.25
N ILE A 249 -28.79 -15.28 22.14
CA ILE A 249 -29.34 -15.11 20.79
C ILE A 249 -30.26 -16.29 20.50
N GLN A 250 -31.57 -16.05 20.49
CA GLN A 250 -32.58 -17.07 20.22
C GLN A 250 -32.78 -17.29 18.73
N GLU A 251 -32.68 -16.23 17.94
CA GLU A 251 -32.85 -16.28 16.50
C GLU A 251 -31.97 -15.21 15.82
N LEU A 252 -31.38 -15.57 14.69
CA LEU A 252 -30.66 -14.66 13.82
C LEU A 252 -31.07 -14.94 12.38
N LEU A 253 -31.61 -13.93 11.71
CA LEU A 253 -32.05 -13.97 10.32
C LEU A 253 -31.34 -12.87 9.54
N ILE A 254 -31.01 -13.11 8.28
CA ILE A 254 -30.44 -12.11 7.37
C ILE A 254 -31.11 -12.13 6.00
N GLY A 255 -31.03 -11.02 5.28
CA GLY A 255 -31.61 -10.89 3.94
C GLY A 255 -31.08 -9.68 3.17
N LYS A 256 -31.44 -9.59 1.89
CA LYS A 256 -31.16 -8.43 1.02
C LYS A 256 -32.24 -7.32 1.12
N SER A 257 -33.31 -7.57 1.87
CA SER A 257 -34.35 -6.57 2.21
C SER A 257 -34.86 -6.82 3.63
N PRO A 258 -35.44 -5.81 4.29
CA PRO A 258 -35.95 -5.96 5.66
C PRO A 258 -37.15 -6.92 5.77
N GLU A 259 -37.92 -7.09 4.70
CA GLU A 259 -39.07 -8.01 4.65
C GLU A 259 -38.68 -9.46 4.32
N ALA A 260 -37.50 -9.68 3.75
CA ALA A 260 -37.04 -10.97 3.24
C ALA A 260 -35.82 -11.49 4.01
N VAL A 261 -35.88 -11.47 5.33
CA VAL A 261 -34.85 -12.07 6.20
C VAL A 261 -35.17 -13.54 6.49
N ALA A 262 -34.14 -14.39 6.45
CA ALA A 262 -34.26 -15.82 6.73
C ALA A 262 -33.01 -16.37 7.42
N ALA A 263 -33.12 -17.56 8.00
CA ALA A 263 -31.99 -18.32 8.53
C ALA A 263 -31.21 -18.98 7.38
N ALA A 264 -30.70 -18.18 6.45
CA ALA A 264 -30.00 -18.62 5.26
C ALA A 264 -28.81 -17.70 4.94
N ASN A 265 -27.84 -18.22 4.20
CA ASN A 265 -26.73 -17.42 3.68
C ASN A 265 -27.23 -16.48 2.57
N ILE A 266 -26.58 -15.33 2.42
CA ILE A 266 -26.84 -14.41 1.31
C ILE A 266 -25.76 -14.63 0.26
N ASN A 267 -26.21 -14.94 -0.95
CA ASN A 267 -25.32 -15.04 -2.09
C ASN A 267 -24.99 -13.65 -2.64
N ILE A 268 -23.70 -13.38 -2.81
CA ILE A 268 -23.16 -12.13 -3.38
C ILE A 268 -22.49 -12.48 -4.71
N ALA A 269 -22.86 -11.80 -5.79
CA ALA A 269 -22.25 -12.03 -7.10
C ALA A 269 -20.79 -11.56 -7.13
N TYR A 270 -20.02 -12.00 -8.14
CA TYR A 270 -18.58 -11.71 -8.23
C TYR A 270 -18.27 -10.20 -8.33
N ASP A 271 -19.19 -9.39 -8.88
CA ASP A 271 -19.07 -7.94 -9.00
C ASP A 271 -19.95 -7.18 -7.99
N GLU A 272 -20.44 -7.86 -6.96
CA GLU A 272 -21.23 -7.28 -5.87
C GLU A 272 -20.39 -7.14 -4.59
N SER A 273 -20.72 -6.16 -3.75
CA SER A 273 -20.18 -6.03 -2.40
C SER A 273 -21.31 -5.90 -1.39
N ALA A 274 -21.25 -6.68 -0.31
CA ALA A 274 -22.18 -6.52 0.80
C ALA A 274 -21.92 -5.20 1.55
N SER A 275 -23.00 -4.55 1.96
CA SER A 275 -22.97 -3.38 2.84
C SER A 275 -24.04 -3.50 3.92
N CYS A 276 -23.79 -2.91 5.08
CA CYS A 276 -24.75 -2.90 6.16
C CYS A 276 -24.60 -1.63 7.00
N LYS A 277 -25.72 -0.96 7.26
CA LYS A 277 -25.78 0.09 8.27
C LYS A 277 -26.22 -0.53 9.60
N PRO A 278 -25.77 -0.04 10.77
CA PRO A 278 -26.23 -0.55 12.06
C PRO A 278 -27.76 -0.53 12.20
N GLU A 279 -28.42 0.48 11.64
CA GLU A 279 -29.89 0.61 11.61
C GLU A 279 -30.62 -0.48 10.80
N ASN A 280 -29.93 -1.18 9.90
CA ASN A 280 -30.49 -2.32 9.15
C ASN A 280 -30.54 -3.61 10.00
N ILE A 281 -29.91 -3.61 11.18
CA ILE A 281 -29.93 -4.73 12.11
C ILE A 281 -30.99 -4.45 13.18
N ILE A 282 -32.14 -5.12 13.07
CA ILE A 282 -33.25 -4.95 14.02
C ILE A 282 -33.10 -5.95 15.15
N ILE A 283 -33.05 -5.45 16.39
CA ILE A 283 -32.98 -6.26 17.60
C ILE A 283 -34.36 -6.26 18.28
N THR A 284 -34.89 -7.45 18.55
CA THR A 284 -36.12 -7.64 19.31
C THR A 284 -35.84 -8.48 20.54
N VAL A 285 -36.47 -8.15 21.67
CA VAL A 285 -36.35 -8.93 22.91
C VAL A 285 -37.52 -9.90 22.98
N ALA A 286 -37.22 -11.19 23.16
CA ALA A 286 -38.21 -12.23 23.39
C ALA A 286 -38.90 -11.99 24.75
N ALA A 287 -40.22 -12.18 24.77
CA ALA A 287 -41.03 -12.09 25.98
C ALA A 287 -40.67 -13.16 27.01
#